data_AF-A0A821JV68-F1
#
_entry.id   AF-A0A821JV68-F1
#
_cell.length_a   1.000
_cell.length_b   1.000
_cell.length_c   1.000
_cell.angle_alpha   90.00
_cell.angle_beta   90.00
_cell.angle_gamma   90.00
#
_symmetry.space_group_name_H-M   'P 1'
#
loop_
_entity.id
_entity.type
_entity.pdbx_description
1 polymer ?
#
loop_
_entity_poly.entity_id
_entity_poly.type
_entity_poly.pdbx_seq_one_letter_code
_entity_poly.pdbx_strand_id
1 'polypeptide(L)'
;MGNAANENCNETTMSKLGDIINRISPFAAAFKMMHEVEQEEIDRAKREKRAPPPLRMIFDINHGIHDRRLYNLPTANEVAAVFVGEDSDVPTYRHIAIHPRGQDLQTISILHPHCDPMIYPLLFPRGDKGWYPELEKIDQSRNRKRVSMLQFYSYRVAIRATFSAIHYGGKLFQQYIVDA
;
A
#
# COMPACT_ATOMS: atom_id res chain seq x y z
N MET A 1 4.72 -21.36 2.92
CA MET A 1 5.77 -20.84 2.03
C MET A 1 5.84 -21.69 0.76
N GLY A 2 5.00 -21.44 -0.24
CA GLY A 2 4.87 -22.30 -1.43
C GLY A 2 4.89 -21.56 -2.77
N ASN A 3 5.51 -20.38 -2.81
CA ASN A 3 5.67 -19.61 -4.05
C ASN A 3 7.14 -19.62 -4.44
N ALA A 4 7.47 -20.08 -5.65
CA ALA A 4 8.83 -20.17 -6.17
C ALA A 4 9.57 -18.82 -6.12
N ALA A 5 8.83 -17.70 -6.24
CA ALA A 5 9.39 -16.35 -6.10
C ALA A 5 9.95 -16.05 -4.69
N ASN A 6 9.55 -16.81 -3.68
CA ASN A 6 9.96 -16.62 -2.29
C ASN A 6 11.01 -17.64 -1.82
N GLU A 7 11.52 -18.52 -2.70
CA GLU A 7 12.48 -19.57 -2.32
C GLU A 7 13.79 -19.00 -1.75
N ASN A 8 14.21 -17.83 -2.22
CA ASN A 8 15.41 -17.15 -1.72
C ASN A 8 15.13 -16.19 -0.55
N CYS A 9 13.89 -16.15 -0.04
CA CYS A 9 13.54 -15.24 1.05
C CYS A 9 14.07 -15.78 2.38
N ASN A 10 14.97 -15.02 3.03
CA ASN A 10 15.55 -15.44 4.30
C ASN A 10 14.54 -15.27 5.44
N GLU A 11 14.11 -16.38 6.01
CA GLU A 11 13.11 -16.42 7.08
C GLU A 11 13.52 -15.62 8.32
N THR A 12 14.79 -15.70 8.73
CA THR A 12 15.30 -14.95 9.89
C THR A 12 15.22 -13.44 9.65
N THR A 13 15.57 -12.98 8.45
CA THR A 13 15.45 -11.57 8.08
C THR A 13 13.99 -11.11 8.09
N MET A 14 13.08 -11.92 7.53
CA MET A 14 11.64 -11.60 7.51
C MET A 14 11.04 -11.54 8.91
N SER A 15 11.39 -12.47 9.79
CA SER A 15 10.96 -12.44 11.20
C SER A 15 11.47 -11.19 11.91
N LYS A 16 12.76 -10.87 11.78
CA LYS A 16 13.33 -9.64 12.37
C LYS A 16 12.66 -8.37 11.86
N LEU A 17 12.36 -8.30 10.56
CA LEU A 17 11.64 -7.17 9.96
C LEU A 17 10.21 -7.07 10.53
N GLY A 18 9.50 -8.20 10.64
CA GLY A 18 8.18 -8.27 11.26
C GLY A 18 8.20 -7.76 12.70
N ASP A 19 9.16 -8.21 13.51
CA ASP A 19 9.31 -7.78 14.91
C ASP A 19 9.59 -6.28 15.02
N ILE A 20 10.48 -5.76 14.16
CA ILE A 20 10.79 -4.33 14.13
C ILE A 20 9.51 -3.54 13.81
N ILE A 21 8.82 -3.88 12.72
CA ILE A 21 7.60 -3.16 12.30
C ILE A 21 6.53 -3.24 13.37
N ASN A 22 6.28 -4.42 13.96
CA ASN A 22 5.30 -4.59 15.03
C ASN A 22 5.61 -3.72 16.25
N ARG A 23 6.90 -3.49 16.54
CA ARG A 23 7.33 -2.66 17.66
C ARG A 23 7.23 -1.16 17.39
N ILE A 24 7.55 -0.72 16.17
CA ILE A 24 7.73 0.72 15.88
C ILE A 24 6.60 1.34 15.04
N SER A 25 5.82 0.53 14.33
CA SER A 25 4.74 1.01 13.49
C SER A 25 3.47 1.22 14.31
N PRO A 26 2.91 2.44 14.36
CA PRO A 26 1.62 2.66 15.01
C PRO A 26 0.50 1.86 14.34
N PHE A 27 0.64 1.52 13.06
CA PHE A 27 -0.36 0.78 12.31
C PHE A 27 -0.38 -0.71 12.65
N ALA A 28 0.79 -1.31 12.91
CA ALA A 28 0.85 -2.71 13.34
C ALA A 28 0.15 -2.92 14.69
N ALA A 29 0.22 -1.93 15.58
CA ALA A 29 -0.53 -1.92 16.83
C ALA A 29 -2.04 -1.68 16.62
N ALA A 30 -2.42 -0.75 15.74
CA ALA A 30 -3.81 -0.33 15.57
C ALA A 30 -4.67 -1.25 14.68
N PHE A 31 -4.07 -1.93 13.71
CA PHE A 31 -4.77 -2.73 12.70
C PHE A 31 -4.41 -4.21 12.78
N LYS A 32 -5.34 -5.07 12.38
CA LYS A 32 -5.07 -6.50 12.19
C LYS A 32 -4.33 -6.72 10.89
N MET A 33 -3.24 -7.48 10.98
CA MET A 33 -2.50 -7.94 9.81
C MET A 33 -3.18 -9.16 9.21
N MET A 34 -2.95 -9.41 7.91
CA MET A 34 -3.59 -10.53 7.20
C MET A 34 -3.36 -11.89 7.87
N HIS A 35 -2.18 -12.12 8.46
CA HIS A 35 -1.87 -13.37 9.16
C HIS A 35 -2.78 -13.58 10.39
N GLU A 36 -3.17 -12.51 11.08
CA GLU A 36 -4.06 -12.60 12.25
C GLU A 36 -5.48 -12.90 11.80
N VAL A 37 -5.94 -12.23 10.73
CA VAL A 37 -7.26 -12.48 10.13
C VAL A 37 -7.36 -13.94 9.65
N GLU A 38 -6.31 -14.44 9.00
CA GLU A 38 -6.22 -15.84 8.57
C GLU A 38 -6.29 -16.79 9.77
N GLN A 39 -5.50 -16.55 10.82
CA GLN A 39 -5.46 -17.40 11.99
C GLN A 39 -6.81 -17.44 12.73
N GLU A 40 -7.46 -16.28 12.90
CA GLU A 40 -8.79 -16.18 13.50
C GLU A 40 -9.83 -16.97 12.70
N GLU A 41 -9.79 -16.90 11.37
CA GLU A 41 -10.70 -17.65 10.50
C GLU A 41 -10.42 -19.15 10.49
N ILE A 42 -9.15 -19.57 10.57
CA ILE A 42 -8.77 -20.97 10.75
C ILE A 42 -9.34 -21.50 12.08
N ASP A 43 -9.20 -20.75 13.16
CA ASP A 43 -9.67 -21.19 14.48
C ASP A 43 -11.19 -21.12 14.61
N ARG A 44 -11.86 -20.21 13.89
CA ARG A 44 -13.31 -20.21 13.71
C ARG A 44 -13.77 -21.45 12.93
N ALA A 45 -13.10 -21.75 11.81
CA ALA A 45 -13.41 -22.90 10.97
C ALA A 45 -13.30 -24.23 11.74
N LYS A 46 -12.25 -24.39 12.56
CA LYS A 46 -12.09 -25.55 13.46
C LYS A 46 -13.24 -25.69 14.45
N ARG A 47 -13.67 -24.59 15.08
CA ARG A 47 -14.80 -24.58 16.04
C ARG A 47 -16.12 -24.96 15.36
N GLU A 48 -16.32 -24.49 14.15
CA GLU A 48 -17.50 -24.75 13.33
C GLU A 48 -17.43 -26.10 12.58
N LYS A 49 -16.34 -26.87 12.74
CA LYS A 49 -16.08 -28.13 12.01
C LYS A 49 -16.18 -27.99 10.50
N ARG A 50 -15.83 -26.82 9.97
CA ARG A 50 -15.73 -26.55 8.53
C ARG A 50 -14.27 -26.49 8.08
N ALA A 51 -14.03 -26.67 6.79
CA ALA A 51 -12.73 -26.37 6.22
C ALA A 51 -12.47 -24.85 6.24
N PRO A 52 -11.22 -24.40 6.50
CA PRO A 52 -10.87 -23.00 6.34
C PRO A 52 -11.00 -22.58 4.87
N PRO A 53 -11.45 -21.35 4.59
CA PRO A 53 -11.63 -20.90 3.21
C PRO A 53 -10.25 -20.64 2.59
N PRO A 54 -10.03 -21.00 1.31
CA PRO A 54 -8.77 -20.68 0.65
C PRO A 54 -8.65 -19.17 0.46
N LEU A 55 -7.57 -18.57 0.97
CA LEU A 55 -7.22 -17.19 0.64
C LEU A 55 -6.83 -17.11 -0.83
N ARG A 56 -7.53 -16.27 -1.59
CA ARG A 56 -7.22 -15.98 -2.99
C ARG A 56 -6.99 -14.49 -3.15
N MET A 57 -5.88 -14.14 -3.78
CA MET A 57 -5.71 -12.80 -4.33
C MET A 57 -6.54 -12.72 -5.61
N ILE A 58 -7.50 -11.81 -5.65
CA ILE A 58 -8.37 -11.59 -6.80
C ILE A 58 -8.05 -10.19 -7.32
N PHE A 59 -7.72 -10.08 -8.60
CA PHE A 59 -7.66 -8.80 -9.29
C PHE A 59 -9.08 -8.49 -9.76
N ASP A 60 -9.76 -7.58 -9.05
CA ASP A 60 -11.07 -7.10 -9.49
C ASP A 60 -10.87 -6.10 -10.62
N ILE A 61 -11.08 -6.57 -11.84
CA ILE A 61 -11.09 -5.74 -13.04
C ILE A 61 -12.55 -5.40 -13.25
N ASN A 62 -13.01 -4.23 -12.78
CA ASN A 62 -14.39 -3.75 -12.91
C ASN A 62 -14.98 -4.08 -14.30
N HIS A 63 -15.70 -5.20 -14.38
CA HIS A 63 -16.18 -5.78 -15.64
C HIS A 63 -17.39 -5.03 -16.24
N GLY A 64 -17.90 -4.01 -15.55
CA GLY A 64 -19.12 -3.30 -15.91
C GLY A 64 -18.94 -2.06 -16.78
N ILE A 65 -17.73 -1.54 -16.98
CA ILE A 65 -17.54 -0.18 -17.54
C ILE A 65 -16.72 -0.16 -18.86
N HIS A 66 -15.95 -1.20 -19.21
CA HIS A 66 -15.09 -1.14 -20.40
C HIS A 66 -15.19 -2.38 -21.33
N ASP A 67 -15.15 -2.11 -22.64
CA ASP A 67 -15.35 -3.06 -23.74
C ASP A 67 -14.48 -4.32 -23.62
N ARG A 68 -15.12 -5.49 -23.73
CA ARG A 68 -14.50 -6.83 -23.65
C ARG A 68 -13.47 -7.11 -24.75
N ARG A 69 -13.38 -6.27 -25.78
CA ARG A 69 -12.48 -6.47 -26.93
C ARG A 69 -11.06 -5.93 -26.74
N LEU A 70 -10.75 -5.27 -25.62
CA LEU A 70 -9.47 -4.58 -25.40
C LEU A 70 -8.44 -5.32 -24.54
N TYR A 71 -8.74 -6.51 -24.00
CA TYR A 71 -7.85 -7.18 -23.06
C TYR A 71 -7.34 -8.53 -23.57
N ASN A 72 -6.11 -8.54 -24.09
CA ASN A 72 -5.31 -9.76 -24.21
C ASN A 72 -4.92 -10.25 -22.80
N LEU A 73 -4.84 -11.56 -22.60
CA LEU A 73 -4.23 -12.15 -21.41
C LEU A 73 -2.81 -11.57 -21.25
N PRO A 74 -2.42 -11.09 -20.06
CA PRO A 74 -1.10 -10.51 -19.85
C PRO A 74 -0.03 -11.56 -20.15
N THR A 75 0.88 -11.25 -21.07
CA THR A 75 2.00 -12.09 -21.50
C THR A 75 3.27 -11.86 -20.71
N ALA A 76 3.27 -10.90 -19.78
CA ALA A 76 4.39 -10.57 -18.91
C ALA A 76 3.92 -10.35 -17.45
N ASN A 77 4.85 -10.53 -16.51
CA ASN A 77 4.61 -10.36 -15.06
C ASN A 77 4.46 -8.88 -14.64
N GLU A 78 4.63 -7.94 -15.57
CA GLU A 78 4.48 -6.50 -15.37
C GLU A 78 3.39 -5.99 -16.33
N VAL A 79 2.38 -5.33 -15.78
CA VAL A 79 1.28 -4.73 -16.53
C VAL A 79 1.39 -3.22 -16.37
N ALA A 80 1.70 -2.51 -17.47
CA ALA A 80 1.58 -1.07 -17.54
C ALA A 80 0.21 -0.71 -18.14
N ALA A 81 -0.58 0.08 -17.43
CA ALA A 81 -1.81 0.65 -17.97
C ALA A 81 -1.51 2.06 -18.49
N VAL A 82 -1.66 2.27 -19.80
CA VAL A 82 -1.58 3.60 -20.43
C VAL A 82 -3.00 4.15 -20.52
N PHE A 83 -3.30 5.18 -19.75
CA PHE A 83 -4.57 5.90 -19.84
C PHE A 83 -4.43 7.03 -20.86
N VAL A 84 -5.23 7.00 -21.92
CA VAL A 84 -5.41 8.14 -22.83
C VAL A 84 -6.84 8.61 -22.63
N GLY A 85 -7.04 9.75 -21.96
CA GLY A 85 -8.35 10.35 -21.74
C GLY A 85 -8.24 11.81 -21.34
N GLU A 86 -9.30 12.58 -21.57
CA GLU A 86 -9.39 13.99 -21.16
C GLU A 86 -9.65 14.07 -19.64
N ASP A 87 -8.61 14.41 -18.86
CA ASP A 87 -8.56 14.79 -17.42
C ASP A 87 -9.41 14.02 -16.37
N SER A 88 -10.25 13.06 -16.76
CA SER A 88 -11.31 12.49 -15.92
C SER A 88 -11.57 10.99 -16.15
N ASP A 89 -10.88 10.35 -17.10
CA ASP A 89 -11.02 8.93 -17.42
C ASP A 89 -10.06 8.00 -16.66
N VAL A 90 -9.23 8.53 -15.75
CA VAL A 90 -8.42 7.69 -14.86
C VAL A 90 -9.32 7.23 -13.70
N PRO A 91 -9.48 5.91 -13.46
CA PRO A 91 -10.23 5.38 -12.33
C PRO A 91 -9.84 6.03 -11.01
N THR A 92 -10.74 6.85 -10.46
CA THR A 92 -10.57 7.56 -9.18
C THR A 92 -10.78 6.66 -7.96
N TYR A 93 -11.24 5.44 -8.17
CA TYR A 93 -11.60 4.47 -7.13
C TYR A 93 -10.43 3.52 -6.84
N ARG A 94 -9.36 4.05 -6.25
CA ARG A 94 -8.45 3.23 -5.45
C ARG A 94 -8.85 3.42 -3.99
N HIS A 95 -9.14 2.31 -3.32
CA HIS A 95 -9.61 2.28 -1.95
C HIS A 95 -8.76 1.27 -1.19
N ILE A 96 -8.32 1.62 0.03
CA ILE A 96 -7.60 0.70 0.89
C ILE A 96 -8.57 0.20 1.95
N ALA A 97 -8.71 -1.12 2.07
CA ALA A 97 -9.41 -1.72 3.18
C ALA A 97 -8.46 -1.87 4.38
N ILE A 98 -8.90 -1.37 5.52
CA ILE A 98 -8.20 -1.44 6.80
C ILE A 98 -9.06 -2.19 7.80
N HIS A 99 -8.44 -2.95 8.71
CA HIS A 99 -9.15 -3.69 9.75
C HIS A 99 -8.69 -3.20 11.13
N PRO A 100 -9.29 -2.11 11.67
CA PRO A 100 -8.94 -1.62 12.99
C PRO A 100 -9.24 -2.69 14.05
N ARG A 101 -8.36 -2.83 15.03
CA ARG A 101 -8.60 -3.78 16.12
C ARG A 101 -9.85 -3.37 16.90
N GLY A 102 -10.78 -4.30 17.08
CA GLY A 102 -12.04 -4.07 17.78
C GLY A 102 -13.12 -3.37 16.94
N GLN A 103 -12.90 -3.21 15.63
CA GLN A 103 -13.89 -2.64 14.71
C GLN A 103 -14.01 -3.51 13.46
N ASP A 104 -15.08 -3.30 12.70
CA ASP A 104 -15.28 -3.95 11.41
C ASP A 104 -14.31 -3.40 10.35
N LEU A 105 -14.21 -4.12 9.24
CA LEU A 105 -13.43 -3.70 8.08
C LEU A 105 -13.94 -2.34 7.58
N GLN A 106 -13.03 -1.40 7.40
CA GLN A 106 -13.30 -0.04 6.95
C GLN A 106 -12.50 0.24 5.68
N THR A 107 -12.94 1.25 4.93
CA THR A 107 -12.26 1.68 3.72
C THR A 107 -11.78 3.12 3.89
N ILE A 108 -10.54 3.38 3.47
CA ILE A 108 -9.98 4.73 3.41
C ILE A 108 -9.70 5.16 1.98
N SER A 109 -9.76 6.47 1.75
CA SER A 109 -9.37 7.12 0.49
C SER A 109 -7.85 7.00 0.28
N ILE A 110 -7.42 6.87 -0.98
CA ILE A 110 -5.98 6.99 -1.31
C ILE A 110 -5.40 8.36 -0.96
N LEU A 111 -6.23 9.40 -0.86
CA LEU A 111 -5.79 10.75 -0.49
C LEU A 111 -5.65 10.90 1.03
N HIS A 112 -5.88 9.83 1.79
CA HIS A 112 -5.71 9.85 3.23
C HIS A 112 -4.21 9.96 3.58
N PRO A 113 -3.82 10.79 4.57
CA PRO A 113 -2.40 10.98 4.92
C PRO A 113 -1.67 9.71 5.38
N HIS A 114 -2.41 8.65 5.71
CA HIS A 114 -1.84 7.36 6.12
C HIS A 114 -1.86 6.29 5.02
N CYS A 115 -2.30 6.64 3.80
CA CYS A 115 -2.30 5.76 2.64
C CYS A 115 -0.88 5.25 2.32
N ASP A 116 0.04 6.15 1.96
CA ASP A 116 1.44 5.81 1.65
C ASP A 116 2.10 4.93 2.71
N PRO A 117 2.09 5.28 4.01
CA PRO A 117 2.81 4.48 4.98
C PRO A 117 2.11 3.15 5.32
N MET A 118 0.82 2.98 5.01
CA MET A 118 0.13 1.69 5.10
C MET A 118 0.46 0.78 3.91
N ILE A 119 0.59 1.33 2.70
CA ILE A 119 0.99 0.57 1.50
C ILE A 119 2.48 0.23 1.53
N TYR A 120 3.31 1.16 2.01
CA TYR A 120 4.77 1.07 1.97
C TYR A 120 5.40 1.02 3.36
N PRO A 121 5.06 0.05 4.23
CA PRO A 121 5.52 0.02 5.62
C PRO A 121 7.04 -0.07 5.76
N LEU A 122 7.75 -0.61 4.77
CA LEU A 122 9.22 -0.65 4.75
C LEU A 122 9.86 0.71 4.46
N LEU A 123 9.18 1.57 3.68
CA LEU A 123 9.66 2.93 3.39
C LEU A 123 9.28 3.92 4.50
N PHE A 124 8.19 3.62 5.24
CA PHE A 124 7.64 4.45 6.30
C PHE A 124 7.41 3.65 7.60
N PRO A 125 8.47 3.07 8.20
CA PRO A 125 8.30 2.13 9.30
C PRO A 125 7.67 2.74 10.57
N ARG A 126 7.74 4.07 10.73
CA ARG A 126 7.11 4.81 11.84
C ARG A 126 5.74 5.40 11.50
N GLY A 127 5.28 5.24 10.26
CA GLY A 127 4.00 5.77 9.83
C GLY A 127 3.96 7.26 9.50
N ASP A 128 5.09 7.84 9.05
CA ASP A 128 5.13 9.26 8.64
C ASP A 128 4.06 9.52 7.57
N LYS A 129 3.35 10.65 7.71
CA LYS A 129 2.26 10.98 6.81
C LYS A 129 2.74 11.14 5.36
N GLY A 130 2.00 10.53 4.45
CA GLY A 130 2.07 10.80 3.02
C GLY A 130 1.44 12.15 2.66
N TRP A 131 1.30 12.39 1.36
CA TRP A 131 0.60 13.57 0.87
C TRP A 131 -0.91 13.46 1.16
N TYR A 132 -1.56 14.60 1.40
CA TYR A 132 -3.01 14.72 1.47
C TYR A 132 -3.46 16.15 1.06
N PRO A 133 -4.72 16.37 0.63
CA PRO A 133 -5.15 17.61 -0.01
C PRO A 133 -5.00 18.87 0.85
N GLU A 134 -5.13 18.74 2.17
CA GLU A 134 -5.03 19.83 3.13
C GLU A 134 -3.60 20.01 3.69
N LEU A 135 -2.59 19.35 3.11
CA LEU A 135 -1.20 19.56 3.50
C LEU A 135 -0.76 20.99 3.13
N GLU A 136 -0.29 21.74 4.11
CA GLU A 136 0.14 23.14 3.95
C GLU A 136 1.63 23.35 4.24
N LYS A 137 2.22 24.33 3.55
CA LYS A 137 3.53 24.89 3.85
C LYS A 137 3.41 26.38 4.13
N ILE A 138 4.34 26.90 4.92
CA ILE A 138 4.51 28.33 5.14
C ILE A 138 5.53 28.85 4.13
N ASP A 139 5.16 29.85 3.34
CA ASP A 139 6.08 30.49 2.41
C ASP A 139 6.96 31.56 3.09
N GLN A 140 7.91 32.14 2.34
CA GLN A 140 8.82 33.17 2.86
C GLN A 140 8.07 34.41 3.36
N SER A 141 6.87 34.67 2.84
CA SER A 141 5.99 35.77 3.24
C SER A 141 5.08 35.40 4.43
N ARG A 142 5.33 34.25 5.09
CA ARG A 142 4.54 33.69 6.20
C ARG A 142 3.09 33.36 5.86
N ASN A 143 2.77 33.20 4.57
CA ASN A 143 1.44 32.77 4.14
C ASN A 143 1.35 31.25 4.09
N ARG A 144 0.19 30.71 4.47
CA ARG A 144 -0.13 29.30 4.32
C ARG A 144 -0.52 29.01 2.88
N LYS A 145 0.15 28.03 2.28
CA LYS A 145 -0.14 27.56 0.91
C LYS A 145 -0.23 26.05 0.91
N ARG A 146 -1.19 25.51 0.15
CA ARG A 146 -1.29 24.08 -0.07
C ARG A 146 -0.04 23.55 -0.78
N VAL A 147 0.39 22.36 -0.38
CA VAL A 147 1.48 21.62 -1.01
C VAL A 147 0.87 20.75 -2.10
N SER A 148 1.33 20.89 -3.35
CA SER A 148 0.89 19.97 -4.41
C SER A 148 1.55 18.59 -4.26
N MET A 149 0.95 17.54 -4.82
CA MET A 149 1.54 16.20 -4.86
C MET A 149 2.97 16.25 -5.41
N LEU A 150 3.16 16.92 -6.55
CA LEU A 150 4.48 17.09 -7.18
C LEU A 150 5.51 17.69 -6.22
N GLN A 151 5.14 18.75 -5.48
CA GLN A 151 6.05 19.37 -4.51
C GLN A 151 6.41 18.43 -3.37
N PHE A 152 5.44 17.67 -2.86
CA PHE A 152 5.66 16.72 -1.79
C PHE A 152 6.57 15.58 -2.22
N TYR A 153 6.26 14.91 -3.33
CA TYR A 153 7.05 13.77 -3.80
C TYR A 153 8.44 14.20 -4.28
N SER A 154 8.56 15.33 -5.00
CA SER A 154 9.87 15.90 -5.35
C SER A 154 10.73 16.15 -4.11
N TYR A 155 10.13 16.64 -3.02
CA TYR A 155 10.84 16.80 -1.76
C TYR A 155 11.24 15.46 -1.13
N ARG A 156 10.35 14.45 -1.12
CA ARG A 156 10.62 13.12 -0.54
C ARG A 156 11.74 12.37 -1.26
N VAL A 157 11.84 12.52 -2.58
CA VAL A 157 12.83 11.84 -3.44
C VAL A 157 14.08 12.69 -3.68
N ALA A 158 14.14 13.89 -3.09
CA ALA A 158 15.35 14.71 -3.15
C ALA A 158 16.50 14.00 -2.44
N ILE A 159 17.63 13.85 -3.13
CA ILE A 159 18.85 13.25 -2.59
C ILE A 159 19.43 14.14 -1.49
N ARG A 160 19.75 13.54 -0.35
CA ARG A 160 20.33 14.22 0.82
C ARG A 160 21.47 13.37 1.37
N ALA A 161 22.36 13.98 2.15
CA ALA A 161 23.48 13.29 2.79
C ALA A 161 23.06 12.31 3.91
N THR A 162 21.78 12.32 4.30
CA THR A 162 21.22 11.43 5.34
C THR A 162 20.62 10.16 4.74
N PHE A 163 20.63 9.07 5.50
CA PHE A 163 19.95 7.83 5.13
C PHE A 163 18.47 8.08 4.81
N SER A 164 17.97 7.43 3.76
CA SER A 164 16.58 7.50 3.33
C SER A 164 16.11 6.12 2.86
N ALA A 165 15.17 5.51 3.59
CA ALA A 165 14.61 4.21 3.25
C ALA A 165 14.01 4.19 1.83
N ILE A 166 13.46 5.32 1.38
CA ILE A 166 12.95 5.51 0.02
C ILE A 166 14.03 5.20 -1.01
N HIS A 167 15.21 5.83 -0.94
CA HIS A 167 16.25 5.66 -1.96
C HIS A 167 16.89 4.26 -1.94
N TYR A 168 16.92 3.62 -0.77
CA TYR A 168 17.45 2.25 -0.63
C TYR A 168 16.40 1.16 -0.91
N GLY A 169 15.16 1.53 -1.24
CA GLY A 169 14.05 0.59 -1.46
C GLY A 169 14.12 -0.23 -2.75
N GLY A 170 15.06 0.06 -3.66
CA GLY A 170 15.26 -0.72 -4.89
C GLY A 170 14.00 -0.82 -5.76
N LYS A 171 13.47 -2.03 -5.99
CA LYS A 171 12.21 -2.21 -6.74
C LYS A 171 10.99 -1.60 -6.02
N LEU A 172 10.98 -1.61 -4.69
CA LEU A 172 9.92 -0.99 -3.91
C LEU A 172 9.92 0.54 -4.09
N PHE A 173 11.10 1.13 -4.27
CA PHE A 173 11.24 2.54 -4.62
C PHE A 173 10.63 2.83 -5.99
N GLN A 174 10.91 1.99 -6.99
CA GLN A 174 10.33 2.16 -8.34
C GLN A 174 8.80 2.13 -8.29
N GLN A 175 8.21 1.19 -7.55
CA GLN A 175 6.77 1.13 -7.35
C GLN A 175 6.23 2.39 -6.66
N TYR A 176 6.89 2.84 -5.60
CA TYR A 176 6.50 4.06 -4.88
C TYR A 176 6.49 5.30 -5.79
N ILE A 177 7.44 5.42 -6.72
CA ILE A 177 7.48 6.53 -7.70
C ILE A 177 6.37 6.43 -8.73
N VAL A 178 5.97 5.22 -9.15
CA VAL A 178 4.90 5.02 -10.13
C VAL A 178 3.52 5.33 -9.54
N ASP A 179 3.33 5.06 -8.24
CA ASP A 179 2.07 5.34 -7.55
C ASP A 179 1.95 6.79 -7.02
N ALA A 180 3.04 7.54 -7.00
CA ALA A 180 3.14 8.92 -6.50
C ALA A 180 2.80 9.99 -7.55
#